data_AF-A0AAU7BPY7-F1
#
_entry.id   AF-A0AAU7BPY7-F1
#
_cell.length_a   1.000
_cell.length_b   1.000
_cell.length_c   1.000
_cell.angle_alpha   90.00
_cell.angle_beta   90.00
_cell.angle_gamma   90.00
#
_symmetry.space_group_name_H-M   'P 1'
#
loop_
_entity.id
_entity.type
_entity.pdbx_description
1 polymer ?
#
loop_
_entity_poly.entity_id
_entity_poly.type
_entity_poly.pdbx_seq_one_letter_code
_entity_poly.pdbx_strand_id
1 'polypeptide(L)'
;MFFHKHPYPPFIQKDTTKLIVGTLPPPRFSTGELLEKDVNFCYGSYYNSLWLFIDKIHDLNLRYDSSQEAIDQRKQFLIKHKIGVCDIVESAEREKIDASDLGMQNIKLRDVISYLKDYPNVETLLFTGGNSKNGPEYFFRKHLKDYNLKLELISNEVPRIHQFIIPNEYEESQKKEISQSFHSFQKDKRTIKTVSLTSGSGAANISISRLPLYKELKAKNPKFNTFDFRVLQYKVFF
;
A
#
# COMPACT_ATOMS: atom_id res chain seq x y z
N MET A 1 -13.21 -22.06 -10.93
CA MET A 1 -12.77 -20.94 -10.07
C MET A 1 -12.50 -19.73 -10.94
N PHE A 2 -12.85 -18.53 -10.50
CA PHE A 2 -12.55 -17.29 -11.22
C PHE A 2 -11.08 -16.93 -11.06
N PHE A 3 -10.37 -16.69 -12.17
CA PHE A 3 -8.99 -16.21 -12.15
C PHE A 3 -8.97 -14.68 -12.05
N HIS A 4 -8.61 -14.17 -10.88
CA HIS A 4 -8.54 -12.75 -10.59
C HIS A 4 -7.12 -12.25 -10.82
N LYS A 5 -6.88 -11.60 -11.97
CA LYS A 5 -5.62 -10.94 -12.29
C LYS A 5 -5.66 -9.45 -12.00
N HIS A 6 -4.61 -8.90 -11.41
CA HIS A 6 -4.49 -7.46 -11.21
C HIS A 6 -4.53 -6.73 -12.58
N PRO A 7 -5.40 -5.72 -12.77
CA PRO A 7 -5.62 -5.08 -14.08
C PRO A 7 -4.54 -4.07 -14.47
N TYR A 8 -3.86 -3.47 -13.49
CA TYR A 8 -2.85 -2.43 -13.72
C TYR A 8 -1.43 -2.92 -13.43
N PRO A 9 -0.41 -2.52 -14.20
CA PRO A 9 0.97 -2.62 -13.76
C PRO A 9 1.22 -1.66 -12.58
N PRO A 10 2.30 -1.86 -11.79
CA PRO A 10 2.74 -0.88 -10.82
C PRO A 10 2.94 0.51 -11.47
N PHE A 11 2.44 1.55 -10.81
CA PHE A 11 2.65 2.94 -11.23
C PHE A 11 3.80 3.52 -10.41
N ILE A 12 5.02 3.54 -10.95
CA ILE A 12 6.22 4.00 -10.24
C ILE A 12 7.06 4.85 -11.19
N GLN A 13 7.56 5.99 -10.71
CA GLN A 13 8.43 6.90 -11.45
C GLN A 13 9.87 6.80 -10.91
N LYS A 14 10.86 7.20 -11.71
CA LYS A 14 12.28 7.14 -11.31
C LYS A 14 12.57 7.92 -10.02
N ASP A 15 11.86 9.02 -9.79
CA ASP A 15 12.01 9.89 -8.61
C ASP A 15 10.99 9.59 -7.49
N THR A 16 10.25 8.48 -7.58
CA THR A 16 9.30 8.08 -6.55
C THR A 16 10.01 7.84 -5.21
N THR A 17 9.45 8.42 -4.14
CA THR A 17 10.00 8.33 -2.77
C THR A 17 9.14 7.47 -1.85
N LYS A 18 7.86 7.28 -2.19
CA LYS A 18 6.90 6.50 -1.38
C LYS A 18 6.08 5.60 -2.28
N LEU A 19 5.77 4.39 -1.81
CA LEU A 19 4.83 3.49 -2.49
C LEU A 19 3.60 3.26 -1.63
N ILE A 20 2.43 3.49 -2.20
CA ILE A 20 1.17 2.97 -1.66
C ILE A 20 1.08 1.50 -2.02
N VAL A 21 0.88 0.63 -1.03
CA VAL A 21 0.82 -0.81 -1.19
C VAL A 21 -0.50 -1.35 -0.65
N GLY A 22 -1.37 -1.79 -1.55
CA GLY A 22 -2.65 -2.44 -1.23
C GLY A 22 -2.59 -3.93 -1.48
N THR A 23 -3.76 -4.57 -1.42
CA THR A 23 -3.88 -6.01 -1.65
C THR A 23 -4.07 -6.33 -3.13
N LEU A 24 -5.32 -6.21 -3.60
CA LEU A 24 -5.78 -6.50 -4.95
C LEU A 24 -7.09 -5.70 -5.16
N PRO A 25 -7.30 -5.01 -6.30
CA PRO A 25 -8.56 -4.31 -6.54
C PRO A 25 -9.73 -5.30 -6.66
N PRO A 26 -11.00 -4.85 -6.58
CA PRO A 26 -12.15 -5.75 -6.74
C PRO A 26 -12.17 -6.44 -8.11
N PRO A 27 -12.69 -7.68 -8.23
CA PRO A 27 -12.70 -8.46 -9.49
C PRO A 27 -13.24 -7.73 -10.72
N ARG A 28 -14.20 -6.82 -10.53
CA ARG A 28 -14.80 -6.02 -11.60
C ARG A 28 -13.81 -5.10 -12.32
N PHE A 29 -12.71 -4.73 -11.67
CA PHE A 29 -11.62 -4.00 -12.29
C PHE A 29 -10.80 -4.89 -13.24
N SER A 30 -10.76 -6.21 -12.98
CA SER A 30 -10.15 -7.19 -13.88
C SER A 30 -11.02 -7.50 -15.09
N THR A 31 -12.36 -7.51 -14.93
CA THR A 31 -13.31 -7.78 -16.02
C THR A 31 -13.67 -6.52 -16.82
N GLY A 32 -13.44 -5.33 -16.26
CA GLY A 32 -13.84 -4.06 -16.87
C GLY A 32 -15.31 -3.68 -16.59
N GLU A 33 -16.02 -4.45 -15.76
CA GLU A 33 -17.42 -4.22 -15.35
C GLU A 33 -17.50 -3.15 -14.25
N LEU A 34 -16.94 -1.97 -14.54
CA LEU A 34 -16.84 -0.86 -13.61
C LEU A 34 -18.21 -0.27 -13.28
N LEU A 35 -18.37 0.18 -12.03
CA LEU A 35 -19.52 0.97 -11.62
C LEU A 35 -19.38 2.40 -12.17
N GLU A 36 -20.50 3.12 -12.30
CA GLU A 36 -20.52 4.50 -12.80
C GLU A 36 -19.53 5.43 -12.06
N LYS A 37 -19.40 5.22 -10.74
CA LYS A 37 -18.51 6.01 -9.86
C LYS A 37 -17.13 5.37 -9.63
N ASP A 38 -16.83 4.26 -10.30
CA ASP A 38 -15.48 3.73 -10.33
C ASP A 38 -14.65 4.58 -11.29
N VAL A 39 -13.38 4.77 -10.95
CA VAL A 39 -12.37 5.33 -11.85
C VAL A 39 -11.46 4.20 -12.29
N ASN A 40 -11.24 4.04 -13.59
CA ASN A 40 -10.41 2.96 -14.13
C ASN A 40 -8.90 3.18 -13.86
N PHE A 41 -8.52 3.21 -12.59
CA PHE A 41 -7.17 3.41 -12.09
C PHE A 41 -7.00 2.77 -10.70
N CYS A 42 -5.76 2.66 -10.22
CA CYS A 42 -5.45 2.13 -8.90
C CYS A 42 -6.29 2.83 -7.81
N TYR A 43 -6.84 2.04 -6.87
CA TYR A 43 -7.75 2.51 -5.81
C TYR A 43 -9.02 3.21 -6.30
N GLY A 44 -9.37 3.10 -7.58
CA GLY A 44 -10.50 3.82 -8.17
C GLY A 44 -11.88 3.25 -7.84
N SER A 45 -11.97 2.20 -7.03
CA SER A 45 -13.24 1.63 -6.57
C SER A 45 -14.05 2.66 -5.79
N TYR A 46 -15.32 2.84 -6.12
CA TYR A 46 -16.29 3.65 -5.35
C TYR A 46 -16.33 3.29 -3.86
N TYR A 47 -16.19 1.99 -3.55
CA TYR A 47 -16.15 1.49 -2.17
C TYR A 47 -14.80 1.68 -1.45
N ASN A 48 -13.80 2.26 -2.12
CA ASN A 48 -12.49 2.56 -1.55
C ASN A 48 -12.36 4.08 -1.34
N SER A 49 -12.16 4.48 -0.08
CA SER A 49 -12.13 5.90 0.26
C SER A 49 -10.75 6.56 0.17
N LEU A 50 -9.70 5.89 -0.34
CA LEU A 50 -8.35 6.48 -0.42
C LEU A 50 -8.37 7.84 -1.13
N TRP A 51 -8.93 7.87 -2.34
CA TRP A 51 -8.99 9.11 -3.12
C TRP A 51 -9.87 10.17 -2.47
N LEU A 52 -10.93 9.79 -1.73
CA LEU A 52 -11.76 10.75 -0.98
C LEU A 52 -10.98 11.39 0.18
N PHE A 53 -10.08 10.65 0.83
CA PHE A 53 -9.21 11.23 1.86
C PHE A 53 -8.23 12.21 1.24
N ILE A 54 -7.53 11.79 0.18
CA ILE A 54 -6.55 12.62 -0.53
C ILE A 54 -7.21 13.89 -1.06
N ASP A 55 -8.38 13.77 -1.68
CA ASP A 55 -9.15 14.90 -2.19
C ASP A 55 -9.47 15.92 -1.09
N LYS A 56 -9.97 15.44 0.06
CA LYS A 56 -10.25 16.33 1.20
C LYS A 56 -9.00 16.92 1.86
N ILE A 57 -7.86 16.21 1.85
CA ILE A 57 -6.62 16.70 2.45
C ILE A 57 -6.02 17.84 1.63
N HIS A 58 -6.10 17.75 0.30
CA HIS A 58 -5.44 18.67 -0.63
C HIS A 58 -6.38 19.57 -1.44
N ASP A 59 -7.69 19.49 -1.21
CA ASP A 59 -8.72 20.28 -1.89
C ASP A 59 -8.63 20.17 -3.42
N LEU A 60 -8.61 18.93 -3.93
CA LEU A 60 -8.31 18.65 -5.35
C LEU A 60 -9.54 18.75 -6.26
N ASN A 61 -10.74 18.64 -5.68
CA ASN A 61 -12.02 18.55 -6.38
C ASN A 61 -11.99 17.46 -7.46
N LEU A 62 -11.69 16.22 -7.04
CA LEU A 62 -11.50 15.09 -7.95
C LEU A 62 -12.80 14.66 -8.64
N ARG A 63 -12.68 14.20 -9.88
CA ARG A 63 -13.73 13.47 -10.59
C ARG A 63 -13.79 12.01 -10.13
N TYR A 64 -15.00 11.48 -10.04
CA TYR A 64 -15.29 10.10 -9.66
C TYR A 64 -16.16 9.43 -10.73
N ASP A 65 -15.60 9.39 -11.94
CA ASP A 65 -16.12 8.70 -13.12
C ASP A 65 -14.94 8.02 -13.84
N SER A 66 -15.20 7.19 -14.84
CA SER A 66 -14.13 6.49 -15.60
C SER A 66 -13.56 7.29 -16.78
N SER A 67 -13.69 8.63 -16.78
CA SER A 67 -13.10 9.49 -17.81
C SER A 67 -11.57 9.52 -17.73
N GLN A 68 -10.94 9.89 -18.85
CA GLN A 68 -9.49 10.08 -18.91
C GLN A 68 -9.04 11.19 -17.95
N GLU A 69 -9.85 12.25 -17.81
CA GLU A 69 -9.61 13.36 -16.90
C GLU A 69 -9.54 12.90 -15.44
N ALA A 70 -10.44 12.02 -15.01
CA ALA A 70 -10.43 11.47 -13.65
C ALA A 70 -9.15 10.63 -13.39
N ILE A 71 -8.67 9.90 -14.40
CA ILE A 71 -7.43 9.13 -14.32
C ILE A 71 -6.22 10.08 -14.24
N ASP A 72 -6.21 11.13 -15.07
CA ASP A 72 -5.09 12.06 -15.17
C ASP A 72 -4.95 12.92 -13.91
N GLN A 73 -6.06 13.35 -13.28
CA GLN A 73 -6.02 14.03 -11.98
C GLN A 73 -5.27 13.20 -10.93
N ARG A 74 -5.52 11.88 -10.89
CA ARG A 74 -4.87 10.94 -9.94
C ARG A 74 -3.39 10.76 -10.27
N LYS A 75 -3.04 10.57 -11.54
CA LYS A 75 -1.64 10.48 -11.98
C LYS A 75 -0.87 11.77 -11.67
N GLN A 76 -1.45 12.93 -11.96
CA GLN A 76 -0.83 14.23 -11.70
C GLN A 76 -0.55 14.41 -10.21
N PHE A 77 -1.50 14.07 -9.33
CA PHE A 77 -1.28 14.09 -7.89
C PHE A 77 -0.10 13.18 -7.49
N LEU A 78 -0.11 11.93 -7.93
CA LEU A 78 0.92 10.94 -7.60
C LEU A 78 2.31 11.38 -8.06
N ILE A 79 2.44 11.86 -9.31
CA ILE A 79 3.70 12.35 -9.87
C ILE A 79 4.19 13.57 -9.07
N LYS A 80 3.33 14.57 -8.85
CA LYS A 80 3.67 15.78 -8.11
C LYS A 80 4.18 15.49 -6.70
N HIS A 81 3.59 14.50 -6.01
CA HIS A 81 3.95 14.13 -4.64
C HIS A 81 5.02 13.01 -4.57
N LYS A 82 5.54 12.56 -5.72
CA LYS A 82 6.53 11.47 -5.84
C LYS A 82 6.05 10.18 -5.17
N ILE A 83 4.79 9.85 -5.38
CA ILE A 83 4.11 8.68 -4.84
C ILE A 83 3.87 7.70 -5.98
N GLY A 84 4.30 6.45 -5.79
CA GLY A 84 3.93 5.34 -6.65
C GLY A 84 2.88 4.46 -6.00
N VAL A 85 2.32 3.54 -6.79
CA VAL A 85 1.32 2.58 -6.35
C VAL A 85 1.71 1.18 -6.83
N CYS A 86 1.79 0.24 -5.89
CA CYS A 86 2.12 -1.16 -6.18
C CYS A 86 1.36 -2.07 -5.20
N ASP A 87 0.18 -2.53 -5.58
CA ASP A 87 -0.54 -3.55 -4.81
C ASP A 87 0.25 -4.87 -4.81
N ILE A 88 0.22 -5.60 -3.69
CA ILE A 88 1.11 -6.73 -3.40
C ILE A 88 0.70 -8.02 -4.13
N VAL A 89 -0.56 -8.18 -4.51
CA VAL A 89 -1.05 -9.39 -5.20
C VAL A 89 -1.10 -9.14 -6.70
N GLU A 90 -0.42 -9.99 -7.47
CA GLU A 90 -0.45 -9.99 -8.94
C GLU A 90 -1.68 -10.75 -9.45
N SER A 91 -1.97 -11.91 -8.86
CA SER A 91 -3.15 -12.70 -9.20
C SER A 91 -3.58 -13.63 -8.06
N ALA A 92 -4.83 -14.04 -8.07
CA ALA A 92 -5.39 -15.06 -7.18
C ALA A 92 -6.55 -15.80 -7.86
N GLU A 93 -6.96 -16.92 -7.29
CA GLU A 93 -8.18 -17.62 -7.66
C GLU A 93 -9.27 -17.40 -6.62
N ARG A 94 -10.53 -17.38 -7.08
CA ARG A 94 -11.71 -17.16 -6.23
C ARG A 94 -12.81 -18.15 -6.56
N GLU A 95 -13.39 -18.75 -5.53
CA GLU A 95 -14.65 -19.50 -5.65
C GLU A 95 -15.84 -18.54 -5.79
N LYS A 96 -15.89 -17.52 -4.92
CA LYS A 96 -16.88 -16.45 -4.94
C LYS A 96 -16.26 -15.16 -5.46
N ILE A 97 -16.92 -14.55 -6.46
CA ILE A 97 -16.48 -13.30 -7.07
C ILE A 97 -16.90 -12.12 -6.18
N ASP A 98 -16.05 -11.80 -5.20
CA ASP A 98 -16.20 -10.62 -4.35
C ASP A 98 -14.85 -9.92 -4.10
N ALA A 99 -14.87 -8.79 -3.40
CA ALA A 99 -13.69 -8.00 -3.07
C ALA A 99 -13.03 -8.39 -1.73
N SER A 100 -13.46 -9.47 -1.09
CA SER A 100 -12.93 -9.87 0.21
C SER A 100 -11.53 -10.46 0.06
N ASP A 101 -10.57 -10.00 0.84
CA ASP A 101 -9.21 -10.56 0.83
C ASP A 101 -9.19 -12.02 1.34
N LEU A 102 -10.14 -12.38 2.22
CA LEU A 102 -10.22 -13.72 2.82
C LEU A 102 -10.60 -14.82 1.81
N GLY A 103 -11.28 -14.46 0.72
CA GLY A 103 -11.73 -15.40 -0.31
C GLY A 103 -10.68 -15.75 -1.36
N MET A 104 -9.48 -15.17 -1.28
CA MET A 104 -8.40 -15.44 -2.24
C MET A 104 -7.71 -16.77 -1.96
N GLN A 105 -7.52 -17.55 -3.01
CA GLN A 105 -6.76 -18.80 -3.06
C GLN A 105 -5.65 -18.70 -4.11
N ASN A 106 -4.68 -19.61 -4.09
CA ASN A 106 -3.60 -19.70 -5.10
C ASN A 106 -2.94 -18.34 -5.43
N ILE A 107 -2.63 -17.58 -4.37
CA ILE A 107 -2.16 -16.20 -4.44
C ILE A 107 -0.75 -16.15 -5.01
N LYS A 108 -0.56 -15.34 -6.06
CA LYS A 108 0.72 -14.95 -6.62
C LYS A 108 1.02 -13.51 -6.20
N LEU A 109 2.13 -13.31 -5.48
CA LEU A 109 2.58 -11.98 -5.05
C LEU A 109 3.42 -11.31 -6.14
N ARG A 110 3.41 -9.98 -6.15
CA ARG A 110 4.39 -9.17 -6.86
C ARG A 110 5.69 -9.12 -6.09
N ASP A 111 6.79 -8.97 -6.82
CA ASP A 111 8.11 -8.84 -6.22
C ASP A 111 8.42 -7.38 -5.83
N VAL A 112 7.89 -6.96 -4.68
CA VAL A 112 8.10 -5.59 -4.18
C VAL A 112 9.55 -5.33 -3.81
N ILE A 113 10.32 -6.35 -3.43
CA ILE A 113 11.75 -6.16 -3.12
C ILE A 113 12.53 -5.87 -4.40
N SER A 114 12.24 -6.59 -5.49
CA SER A 114 12.79 -6.29 -6.81
C SER A 114 12.49 -4.84 -7.23
N TYR A 115 11.23 -4.39 -7.12
CA TYR A 115 10.91 -2.99 -7.40
C TYR A 115 11.66 -2.00 -6.50
N LEU A 116 11.85 -2.30 -5.22
CA LEU A 116 12.63 -1.42 -4.34
C LEU A 116 14.10 -1.34 -4.76
N LYS A 117 14.69 -2.40 -5.33
CA LYS A 117 16.03 -2.36 -5.92
C LYS A 117 16.05 -1.49 -7.19
N ASP A 118 15.07 -1.65 -8.08
CA ASP A 118 14.94 -0.86 -9.32
C ASP A 118 14.68 0.64 -9.08
N TYR A 119 14.00 0.98 -7.98
CA TYR A 119 13.63 2.34 -7.61
C TYR A 119 14.33 2.77 -6.31
N PRO A 120 15.62 3.19 -6.36
CA PRO A 120 16.45 3.46 -5.19
C PRO A 120 16.01 4.64 -4.33
N ASN A 121 15.14 5.50 -4.85
CA ASN A 121 14.61 6.66 -4.14
C ASN A 121 13.46 6.33 -3.16
N VAL A 122 12.85 5.14 -3.27
CA VAL A 122 11.71 4.75 -2.42
C VAL A 122 12.15 4.47 -0.99
N GLU A 123 11.88 5.33 -0.04
CA GLU A 123 12.27 5.14 1.36
C GLU A 123 11.11 4.69 2.25
N THR A 124 9.87 4.82 1.76
CA THR A 124 8.66 4.52 2.54
C THR A 124 7.65 3.66 1.78
N LEU A 125 7.13 2.63 2.45
CA LEU A 125 5.94 1.88 2.04
C LEU A 125 4.74 2.28 2.91
N LEU A 126 3.65 2.69 2.27
CA LEU A 126 2.37 3.03 2.90
C LEU A 126 1.38 1.89 2.65
N PHE A 127 1.21 1.00 3.63
CA PHE A 127 0.20 -0.06 3.52
C PHE A 127 -1.18 0.51 3.79
N THR A 128 -2.12 0.33 2.87
CA THR A 128 -3.54 0.75 3.06
C THR A 128 -4.37 -0.32 3.78
N GLY A 129 -3.78 -0.91 4.81
CA GLY A 129 -4.29 -2.04 5.58
C GLY A 129 -3.18 -2.63 6.45
N GLY A 130 -3.53 -3.15 7.63
CA GLY A 130 -2.55 -3.75 8.54
C GLY A 130 -2.29 -5.23 8.29
N ASN A 131 -1.67 -5.89 9.28
CA ASN A 131 -1.39 -7.33 9.30
C ASN A 131 -2.62 -8.23 9.53
N SER A 132 -3.81 -7.84 9.06
CA SER A 132 -4.96 -8.76 9.00
C SER A 132 -4.68 -9.85 7.97
N LYS A 133 -5.27 -11.05 8.15
CA LYS A 133 -5.11 -12.16 7.20
C LYS A 133 -5.38 -11.68 5.76
N ASN A 134 -4.44 -11.94 4.87
CA ASN A 134 -4.45 -11.54 3.46
C ASN A 134 -4.44 -10.01 3.21
N GLY A 135 -4.13 -9.19 4.21
CA GLY A 135 -3.87 -7.76 4.03
C GLY A 135 -2.49 -7.49 3.40
N PRO A 136 -2.22 -6.22 3.03
CA PRO A 136 -0.98 -5.87 2.35
C PRO A 136 0.26 -6.09 3.23
N GLU A 137 0.22 -5.68 4.50
CA GLU A 137 1.33 -5.92 5.44
C GLU A 137 1.51 -7.43 5.71
N TYR A 138 0.42 -8.19 5.78
CA TYR A 138 0.49 -9.65 5.99
C TYR A 138 1.22 -10.36 4.86
N PHE A 139 0.87 -10.04 3.61
CA PHE A 139 1.58 -10.59 2.46
C PHE A 139 3.00 -10.06 2.35
N PHE A 140 3.23 -8.79 2.65
CA PHE A 140 4.57 -8.23 2.65
C PHE A 140 5.50 -8.93 3.65
N ARG A 141 5.01 -9.25 4.86
CA ARG A 141 5.77 -10.05 5.84
C ARG A 141 6.09 -11.46 5.34
N LYS A 142 5.21 -12.06 4.53
CA LYS A 142 5.50 -13.34 3.87
C LYS A 142 6.57 -13.16 2.80
N HIS A 143 6.42 -12.15 1.94
CA HIS A 143 7.36 -11.80 0.87
C HIS A 143 8.78 -11.55 1.37
N LEU A 144 8.93 -10.84 2.50
CA LEU A 144 10.25 -10.58 3.11
C LEU A 144 11.01 -11.85 3.50
N LYS A 145 10.31 -12.96 3.82
CA LYS A 145 10.96 -14.23 4.18
C LYS A 145 11.70 -14.84 3.00
N ASP A 146 11.18 -14.67 1.79
CA ASP A 146 11.82 -15.16 0.57
C ASP A 146 13.19 -14.49 0.33
N TYR A 147 13.39 -13.31 0.93
CA TYR A 147 14.62 -12.52 0.91
C TYR A 147 15.42 -12.59 2.22
N ASN A 148 15.01 -13.39 3.20
CA ASN A 148 15.59 -13.43 4.55
C ASN A 148 15.67 -12.05 5.24
N LEU A 149 14.71 -11.17 4.95
CA LEU A 149 14.65 -9.83 5.54
C LEU A 149 13.74 -9.82 6.77
N LYS A 150 14.15 -9.07 7.80
CA LYS A 150 13.40 -8.93 9.04
C LYS A 150 12.70 -7.57 9.08
N LEU A 151 11.40 -7.58 9.36
CA LEU A 151 10.60 -6.38 9.60
C LEU A 151 10.59 -6.05 11.10
N GLU A 152 11.29 -4.99 11.48
CA GLU A 152 11.48 -4.54 12.86
C GLU A 152 10.40 -3.53 13.25
N LEU A 153 9.81 -3.70 14.44
CA LEU A 153 8.81 -2.78 14.98
C LEU A 153 9.48 -1.52 15.54
N ILE A 154 9.03 -0.36 15.08
CA ILE A 154 9.47 0.96 15.57
C ILE A 154 8.40 1.62 16.44
N SER A 155 7.14 1.57 16.00
CA SER A 155 6.01 2.03 16.80
C SER A 155 4.82 1.10 16.64
N ASN A 156 4.25 0.70 17.77
CA ASN A 156 3.02 -0.11 17.81
C ASN A 156 1.74 0.73 17.87
N GLU A 157 1.87 2.05 17.98
CA GLU A 157 0.72 2.97 17.91
C GLU A 157 0.15 2.99 16.49
N VAL A 158 -1.16 3.22 16.33
CA VAL A 158 -1.79 3.26 15.01
C VAL A 158 -1.65 4.67 14.41
N PRO A 159 -1.09 4.83 13.20
CA PRO A 159 -0.65 3.79 12.27
C PRO A 159 0.70 3.19 12.65
N ARG A 160 0.80 1.85 12.63
CA ARG A 160 2.01 1.13 13.07
C ARG A 160 3.18 1.43 12.16
N ILE A 161 4.36 1.57 12.73
CA ILE A 161 5.58 1.85 11.99
C ILE A 161 6.55 0.69 12.19
N HIS A 162 7.05 0.19 11.07
CA HIS A 162 8.16 -0.76 11.06
C HIS A 162 9.28 -0.25 10.14
N GLN A 163 10.39 -0.96 10.15
CA GLN A 163 11.45 -0.78 9.19
C GLN A 163 12.07 -2.13 8.81
N PHE A 164 12.73 -2.17 7.66
CA PHE A 164 13.63 -3.26 7.30
C PHE A 164 14.79 -2.72 6.48
N ILE A 165 15.86 -3.49 6.39
CA ILE A 165 17.07 -3.10 5.67
C ILE A 165 17.15 -3.90 4.38
N ILE A 166 17.35 -3.23 3.24
CA ILE A 166 17.70 -3.87 1.98
C ILE A 166 19.23 -3.90 1.89
N PRO A 167 19.86 -5.09 1.83
CA PRO A 167 21.29 -5.20 1.58
C PRO A 167 21.60 -4.74 0.15
N ASN A 168 22.74 -4.09 -0.05
CA ASN A 168 23.19 -3.75 -1.39
C ASN A 168 23.45 -5.03 -2.20
N GLU A 169 23.20 -4.99 -3.51
CA GLU A 169 23.34 -6.13 -4.44
C GLU A 169 24.71 -6.80 -4.38
N TYR A 170 25.74 -6.06 -3.93
CA TYR A 170 27.10 -6.56 -3.74
C TYR A 170 27.25 -7.60 -2.61
N GLU A 171 26.36 -7.63 -1.60
CA GLU A 171 26.40 -8.65 -0.54
C GLU A 171 25.76 -9.99 -0.96
N GLU A 172 24.85 -9.98 -1.94
CA GLU A 172 24.20 -11.20 -2.47
C GLU A 172 25.15 -12.02 -3.34
N SER A 173 26.05 -11.37 -4.08
CA SER A 173 27.07 -12.03 -4.89
C SER A 173 28.26 -12.56 -4.06
N GLN A 174 28.64 -11.87 -2.97
CA GLN A 174 29.77 -12.31 -2.11
C GLN A 174 29.43 -13.41 -1.10
N LYS A 175 28.15 -13.64 -0.73
CA LYS A 175 27.79 -14.81 0.08
C LYS A 175 28.00 -16.16 -0.63
N LYS A 176 28.18 -16.15 -1.95
CA LYS A 176 28.52 -17.35 -2.75
C LYS A 176 30.01 -17.54 -3.00
N GLU A 177 30.83 -16.50 -2.85
CA GLU A 177 32.27 -16.56 -3.11
C GLU A 177 33.08 -15.90 -1.99
N ILE A 178 33.60 -16.76 -1.10
CA ILE A 178 34.95 -16.66 -0.53
C ILE A 178 35.19 -15.58 0.55
N SER A 179 35.38 -16.13 1.75
CA SER A 179 36.42 -15.75 2.71
C SER A 179 37.69 -15.19 2.06
N GLN A 180 37.93 -13.88 2.16
CA GLN A 180 39.23 -13.17 2.14
C GLN A 180 39.13 -11.88 1.31
N SER A 181 38.92 -10.76 2.00
CA SER A 181 39.81 -9.59 1.94
C SER A 181 39.16 -8.44 2.68
N PHE A 182 39.80 -8.06 3.79
CA PHE A 182 39.49 -6.84 4.52
C PHE A 182 39.84 -5.65 3.65
N HIS A 183 38.86 -5.00 3.04
CA HIS A 183 38.91 -3.57 2.73
C HIS A 183 37.54 -2.96 3.08
N SER A 184 37.57 -2.07 4.07
CA SER A 184 36.45 -1.33 4.61
C SER A 184 35.81 -0.42 3.55
N PHE A 185 34.80 -0.92 2.87
CA PHE A 185 33.76 -0.10 2.25
C PHE A 185 32.49 -0.26 3.08
N GLN A 186 32.32 0.59 4.11
CA GLN A 186 30.99 0.88 4.65
C GLN A 186 30.19 1.52 3.50
N LYS A 187 29.42 0.71 2.76
CA LYS A 187 28.53 1.19 1.70
C LYS A 187 27.09 0.88 2.09
N ASP A 188 26.34 1.96 2.29
CA ASP A 188 25.19 2.08 3.17
C ASP A 188 24.09 1.06 2.95
N LYS A 189 23.71 0.40 4.04
CA LYS A 189 22.46 -0.36 4.18
C LYS A 189 21.29 0.60 3.99
N ARG A 190 20.43 0.36 3.01
CA ARG A 190 19.22 1.19 2.80
C ARG A 190 18.13 0.75 3.75
N THR A 191 17.71 1.64 4.63
CA THR A 191 16.58 1.41 5.53
C THR A 191 15.30 1.85 4.85
N ILE A 192 14.31 0.95 4.80
CA ILE A 192 12.97 1.22 4.29
C ILE A 192 12.01 1.29 5.47
N LYS A 193 11.29 2.41 5.59
CA LYS A 193 10.22 2.57 6.56
C LYS A 193 8.92 1.98 6.01
N THR A 194 8.13 1.35 6.85
CA THR A 194 6.75 0.98 6.51
C THR A 194 5.77 1.60 7.48
N VAL A 195 4.63 2.02 6.97
CA VAL A 195 3.53 2.62 7.74
C VAL A 195 2.25 1.87 7.40
N SER A 196 1.64 1.27 8.42
CA SER A 196 0.38 0.54 8.28
C SER A 196 -0.79 1.45 8.59
N LEU A 197 -1.29 2.11 7.55
CA LEU A 197 -2.45 2.99 7.62
C LEU A 197 -3.73 2.19 7.88
N THR A 198 -4.69 2.83 8.53
CA THR A 198 -5.99 2.23 8.75
C THR A 198 -6.74 2.15 7.42
N SER A 199 -7.07 0.93 6.98
CA SER A 199 -7.74 0.67 5.70
C SER A 199 -8.91 1.62 5.44
N GLY A 200 -8.99 2.14 4.21
CA GLY A 200 -10.11 2.95 3.71
C GLY A 200 -11.41 2.18 3.46
N SER A 201 -11.47 0.89 3.82
CA SER A 201 -12.69 0.08 3.73
C SER A 201 -13.65 0.30 4.90
N GLY A 202 -14.94 0.09 4.67
CA GLY A 202 -15.97 0.18 5.72
C GLY A 202 -15.75 -0.80 6.87
N ALA A 203 -15.17 -1.98 6.60
CA ALA A 203 -14.89 -2.99 7.63
C ALA A 203 -13.98 -2.47 8.75
N ALA A 204 -13.03 -1.59 8.43
CA ALA A 204 -12.10 -1.02 9.41
C ALA A 204 -12.77 0.00 10.38
N ASN A 205 -14.01 0.43 10.12
CA ASN A 205 -14.73 1.34 11.01
C ASN A 205 -14.92 0.75 12.42
N ILE A 206 -15.12 -0.57 12.53
CA ILE A 206 -15.25 -1.28 13.81
C ILE A 206 -13.95 -1.20 14.61
N SER A 207 -12.80 -1.36 13.94
CA SER A 207 -11.49 -1.24 14.59
C SER A 207 -11.21 0.20 15.04
N ILE A 208 -11.55 1.19 14.21
CA ILE A 208 -11.38 2.62 14.55
C ILE A 208 -12.20 3.00 15.77
N SER A 209 -13.46 2.56 15.87
CA SER A 209 -14.36 2.95 16.98
C SER A 209 -13.84 2.49 18.35
N ARG A 210 -12.91 1.54 18.37
CA ARG A 210 -12.29 1.01 19.58
C ARG A 210 -11.01 1.76 19.98
N LEU A 211 -10.43 2.60 19.11
CA LEU A 211 -9.20 3.34 19.38
C LEU A 211 -9.43 4.43 20.45
N PRO A 212 -8.57 4.54 21.49
CA PRO A 212 -8.69 5.57 22.51
C PRO A 212 -8.72 6.99 21.94
N LEU A 213 -7.79 7.32 21.03
CA LEU A 213 -7.72 8.64 20.39
C LEU A 213 -9.01 8.97 19.61
N TYR A 214 -9.60 8.00 18.91
CA TYR A 214 -10.87 8.21 18.21
C TYR A 214 -12.00 8.55 19.19
N LYS A 215 -12.11 7.80 20.31
CA LYS A 215 -13.13 8.03 21.33
C LYS A 215 -13.00 9.42 21.97
N GLU A 216 -11.76 9.84 22.25
CA GLU A 216 -11.49 11.18 22.78
C GLU A 216 -11.92 12.29 21.81
N LEU A 217 -11.53 12.19 20.53
CA LEU A 217 -11.90 13.17 19.51
C LEU A 217 -13.41 13.20 19.27
N LYS A 218 -14.07 12.03 19.27
CA LYS A 218 -15.53 11.92 19.14
C LYS A 218 -16.27 12.53 20.33
N ALA A 219 -15.73 12.40 21.55
CA ALA A 219 -16.30 13.01 22.75
C ALA A 219 -16.21 14.53 22.72
N LYS A 220 -15.09 15.08 22.21
CA LYS A 220 -14.91 16.53 22.03
C LYS A 220 -15.77 17.10 20.89
N ASN A 221 -15.98 16.34 19.82
CA ASN A 221 -16.81 16.74 18.69
C ASN A 221 -17.72 15.58 18.24
N PRO A 222 -19.01 15.58 18.64
CA PRO A 222 -19.96 14.53 18.26
C PRO A 222 -20.15 14.37 16.74
N LYS A 223 -19.81 15.35 15.90
CA LYS A 223 -19.87 15.24 14.43
C LYS A 223 -18.66 14.51 13.83
N PHE A 224 -17.54 14.44 14.55
CA PHE A 224 -16.33 13.73 14.11
C PHE A 224 -16.64 12.26 13.85
N ASN A 225 -16.13 11.67 12.78
CA ASN A 225 -16.46 10.29 12.41
C ASN A 225 -15.22 9.52 11.91
N THR A 226 -15.40 8.25 11.53
CA THR A 226 -14.28 7.40 11.09
C THR A 226 -13.67 7.85 9.77
N PHE A 227 -14.38 8.63 8.97
CA PHE A 227 -13.83 9.29 7.78
C PHE A 227 -12.91 10.44 8.21
N ASP A 228 -13.34 11.32 9.11
CA ASP A 228 -12.51 12.41 9.64
C ASP A 228 -11.26 11.89 10.36
N PHE A 229 -11.38 10.79 11.09
CA PHE A 229 -10.24 10.14 11.74
C PHE A 229 -9.19 9.65 10.74
N ARG A 230 -9.61 9.08 9.60
CA ARG A 230 -8.67 8.68 8.55
C ARG A 230 -8.08 9.88 7.85
N VAL A 231 -8.85 10.94 7.59
CA VAL A 231 -8.32 12.20 7.05
C VAL A 231 -7.22 12.75 7.95
N LEU A 232 -7.46 12.80 9.28
CA LEU A 232 -6.46 13.21 10.27
C LEU A 232 -5.20 12.33 10.21
N GLN A 233 -5.37 11.01 10.16
CA GLN A 233 -4.26 10.06 10.12
C GLN A 233 -3.47 10.15 8.80
N TYR A 234 -4.16 10.21 7.66
CA TYR A 234 -3.55 10.18 6.32
C TYR A 234 -2.83 11.49 5.99
N LYS A 235 -3.30 12.63 6.52
CA LYS A 235 -2.70 13.95 6.31
C LYS A 235 -1.21 14.04 6.69
N VAL A 236 -0.73 13.17 7.57
CA VAL A 236 0.69 13.14 7.96
C VAL A 236 1.58 12.47 6.90
N PHE A 237 0.99 11.70 5.97
CA PHE A 237 1.72 10.85 5.02
C PHE A 237 1.53 11.23 3.55
N PHE A 238 0.53 12.05 3.24
CA PHE A 238 0.19 12.55 1.90
C PHE A 238 0.32 14.08 1.87
#